data_AF-A0A9E3A3R1-F1
#
_entry.id   AF-A0A9E3A3R1-F1
#
_cell.length_a   1.000
_cell.length_b   1.000
_cell.length_c   1.000
_cell.angle_alpha   90.00
_cell.angle_beta   90.00
_cell.angle_gamma   90.00
#
_symmetry.space_group_name_H-M   'P 1'
#
loop_
_entity.id
_entity.type
_entity.pdbx_description
1 polymer ?
#
loop_
_entity_poly.entity_id
_entity_poly.type
_entity_poly.pdbx_seq_one_letter_code
_entity_poly.pdbx_strand_id
1 'polypeptide(L)' 'MRLALVLIAALALAACGEKEQVVVYKQGKYQGKPDNRSWDNDPLPAEYRGGSWTKGDRSSWEESIKKRQLSQNEYRRIYQ' A
#
# COMPACT_ATOMS: atom_id res chain seq x y z
N MET A 1 28.37 -24.63 18.90
CA MET A 1 27.03 -25.19 18.57
C MET A 1 25.96 -24.90 19.63
N ARG A 2 26.19 -25.19 20.92
CA ARG A 2 25.22 -24.89 22.01
C ARG A 2 24.83 -23.40 22.10
N LEU A 3 25.80 -22.50 22.04
CA LEU A 3 25.55 -21.05 22.08
C LEU A 3 24.68 -20.56 20.90
N ALA A 4 24.90 -21.10 19.70
CA ALA A 4 24.11 -20.75 18.53
C ALA A 4 22.65 -21.21 18.67
N LEU A 5 22.41 -22.41 19.23
CA LEU A 5 21.07 -22.91 19.49
C LEU A 5 20.32 -22.07 20.54
N VAL A 6 21.02 -21.62 21.59
CA VAL A 6 20.44 -20.74 22.62
C VAL A 6 20.07 -19.37 22.02
N LEU A 7 20.93 -18.80 21.17
CA LEU A 7 20.67 -17.53 20.49
C LEU A 7 19.45 -17.61 19.55
N ILE A 8 19.33 -18.69 18.77
CA ILE A 8 18.21 -18.90 17.86
C ILE A 8 16.89 -19.05 18.64
N ALA A 9 16.91 -19.80 19.74
CA ALA A 9 15.73 -19.95 20.60
C ALA A 9 15.27 -18.61 21.20
N ALA A 10 16.21 -17.77 21.66
CA ALA A 10 15.90 -16.45 22.21
C ALA A 10 15.30 -15.50 21.15
N LEU A 11 15.79 -15.53 19.90
CA LEU A 11 15.26 -14.71 18.81
C LEU A 11 13.87 -15.18 18.33
N ALA A 12 13.60 -16.49 18.35
CA ALA A 12 12.29 -17.04 18.01
C ALA A 12 11.19 -16.59 18.99
N LEU A 13 11.53 -16.42 20.26
CA LEU A 13 10.61 -15.90 21.29
C LEU A 13 10.27 -14.42 21.10
N ALA A 14 11.14 -13.63 20.46
CA ALA A 14 10.89 -12.22 20.17
C ALA A 14 9.80 -12.00 19.09
N ALA A 15 9.49 -13.03 18.29
CA ALA A 15 8.45 -12.95 17.27
C ALA A 15 7.02 -12.87 17.84
N CYS A 16 6.82 -13.24 19.12
CA CYS A 16 5.51 -13.16 19.80
C CYS A 16 5.34 -11.87 20.62
N GLY A 17 6.34 -10.99 20.64
CA GLY A 17 6.35 -9.75 21.42
C GLY A 17 5.89 -8.52 20.63
N GLU A 18 5.14 -8.69 19.54
CA GLU A 18 4.63 -7.53 18.82
C GLU A 18 3.73 -6.70 19.75
N LYS A 19 4.08 -5.43 19.94
CA LYS A 19 3.20 -4.52 20.65
C LYS A 19 1.93 -4.33 19.84
N GLU A 20 0.81 -4.23 20.52
CA GLU A 20 -0.46 -3.95 19.87
C GLU A 20 -0.35 -2.64 19.05
N GLN A 21 -0.61 -2.73 17.76
CA GLN A 21 -0.67 -1.57 16.86
C GLN A 21 -1.99 -0.82 17.05
N VAL A 22 -2.35 -0.53 18.30
CA VAL A 22 -3.48 0.33 18.60
C VAL A 22 -3.10 1.76 18.25
N VAL A 23 -3.85 2.36 17.33
CA VAL A 23 -3.84 3.81 17.10
C VAL A 23 -4.29 4.44 18.42
N VAL A 24 -3.34 5.02 19.18
CA VAL A 24 -3.66 5.74 20.41
C VAL A 24 -4.52 6.94 20.04
N TYR A 25 -5.83 6.84 20.21
CA TYR A 25 -6.79 7.91 19.92
C TYR A 25 -6.43 9.14 20.78
N LYS A 26 -6.08 10.25 20.12
CA LYS A 26 -5.89 11.54 20.79
C LYS A 26 -7.07 12.40 20.41
N GLN A 27 -7.95 12.65 21.37
CA GLN A 27 -9.13 13.46 21.20
C GLN A 27 -8.77 14.83 20.61
N GLY A 28 -9.44 15.23 19.52
CA GLY A 28 -9.19 16.49 18.83
C GLY A 28 -7.99 16.50 17.88
N LYS A 29 -7.27 15.39 17.70
CA LYS A 29 -6.23 15.26 16.65
C LYS A 29 -6.65 14.20 15.64
N TYR A 30 -6.72 14.60 14.37
CA TYR A 30 -6.84 13.66 13.26
C TYR A 30 -5.57 12.78 13.23
N GLN A 31 -5.74 11.48 13.42
CA GLN A 31 -4.66 10.48 13.56
C GLN A 31 -4.41 9.69 12.25
N GLY A 32 -5.20 9.96 11.21
CA GLY A 32 -4.96 9.43 9.87
C GLY A 32 -3.91 10.28 9.12
N LYS A 33 -3.44 9.77 7.97
CA LYS A 33 -2.83 10.65 6.97
C LYS A 33 -3.91 11.62 6.51
N PRO A 34 -3.69 12.96 6.50
CA PRO A 34 -4.71 13.89 6.00
C PRO A 34 -5.25 13.42 4.66
N ASP A 35 -6.58 13.32 4.57
CA ASP A 35 -7.28 12.86 3.37
C ASP A 35 -7.02 13.87 2.24
N ASN A 36 -6.02 13.57 1.42
CA ASN A 36 -5.79 14.27 0.17
C ASN A 36 -6.61 13.58 -0.93
N ARG A 37 -6.89 14.32 -2.01
CA ARG A 37 -7.60 13.74 -3.16
C ARG A 37 -6.74 12.62 -3.73
N SER A 38 -7.38 11.59 -4.30
CA SER A 38 -6.66 10.39 -4.76
C SER A 38 -5.55 10.69 -5.79
N TRP A 39 -5.74 11.71 -6.62
CA TRP A 39 -4.79 12.18 -7.63
C TRP A 39 -3.74 13.16 -7.09
N ASP A 40 -3.75 13.49 -5.80
CA ASP A 40 -2.74 14.34 -5.15
C ASP A 40 -1.71 13.51 -4.36
N ASN A 41 -1.84 12.18 -4.38
CA ASN A 41 -0.90 11.26 -3.76
C ASN A 41 0.43 11.20 -4.53
N ASP A 42 1.47 10.68 -3.88
CA ASP A 42 2.72 10.37 -4.58
C ASP A 42 2.49 9.26 -5.62
N PRO A 43 3.24 9.27 -6.74
CA PRO A 43 3.08 8.28 -7.80
C PRO A 43 3.23 6.86 -7.27
N LEU A 44 2.31 5.97 -7.69
CA LEU A 44 2.41 4.55 -7.39
C LEU A 44 3.63 3.94 -8.08
N PRO A 45 4.18 2.81 -7.59
CA PRO A 45 5.29 2.14 -8.25
C PRO A 45 5.06 1.78 -9.72
N ALA A 46 3.79 1.62 -10.12
CA ALA A 46 3.40 1.39 -11.49
C ALA A 46 3.69 2.59 -12.42
N GLU A 47 3.62 3.83 -11.91
CA GLU A 47 3.92 5.03 -12.69
C GLU A 47 5.40 5.10 -13.06
N TYR A 48 6.30 4.65 -12.17
CA TYR A 48 7.74 4.58 -12.47
C TYR A 48 8.11 3.57 -13.57
N ARG A 49 7.17 2.70 -13.97
CA ARG A 49 7.36 1.71 -15.05
C ARG A 49 6.66 2.11 -16.35
N GLY A 50 6.43 3.40 -16.57
CA GLY A 50 5.77 3.93 -17.76
C GLY A 50 4.25 4.06 -17.60
N GLY A 51 3.77 4.29 -16.37
CA GLY A 51 2.39 4.69 -16.17
C GLY A 51 2.12 6.09 -16.73
N SER A 52 0.85 6.37 -17.02
CA SER A 52 0.43 7.57 -17.75
C SER A 52 -0.16 8.66 -16.86
N TRP A 53 -0.22 8.46 -15.54
CA TRP A 53 -0.82 9.42 -14.63
C TRP A 53 0.23 10.33 -14.00
N THR A 54 -0.09 11.64 -13.91
CA THR A 54 0.77 12.65 -13.27
C THR A 54 0.14 13.19 -11.99
N LYS A 55 0.93 13.35 -10.93
CA LYS A 55 0.47 13.93 -9.65
C LYS A 55 -0.23 15.29 -9.87
N GLY A 56 -1.41 15.46 -9.25
CA GLY A 56 -2.27 16.63 -9.38
C GLY A 56 -3.25 16.57 -10.56
N ASP A 57 -3.02 15.69 -11.53
CA ASP A 57 -3.91 15.53 -12.68
C ASP A 57 -4.97 14.45 -12.41
N ARG A 58 -6.18 14.92 -12.15
CA ARG A 58 -7.36 14.08 -11.95
C ARG A 58 -7.70 13.25 -13.19
N SER A 59 -7.61 13.84 -14.38
CA SER A 59 -8.10 13.19 -15.61
C SER A 59 -7.22 12.01 -15.99
N SER A 60 -5.90 12.18 -15.96
CA SER A 60 -5.00 11.03 -16.20
C SER A 60 -5.07 9.98 -15.09
N TRP A 61 -5.41 10.37 -13.86
CA TRP A 61 -5.64 9.43 -12.75
C TRP A 61 -6.85 8.54 -13.06
N GLU A 62 -8.00 9.16 -13.33
CA GLU A 62 -9.26 8.46 -13.63
C GLU A 62 -9.10 7.55 -14.87
N GLU A 63 -8.40 8.01 -15.91
CA GLU A 63 -8.12 7.20 -17.09
C GLU A 63 -7.24 5.98 -16.76
N SER A 64 -6.19 6.16 -15.96
CA SER A 64 -5.33 5.05 -15.53
C SER A 64 -6.10 3.99 -14.72
N ILE A 65 -7.00 4.43 -13.83
CA ILE A 65 -7.86 3.53 -13.05
C ILE A 65 -8.82 2.79 -13.97
N LYS A 66 -9.45 3.49 -14.92
CA LYS A 66 -10.36 2.86 -15.89
C LYS A 66 -9.65 1.78 -16.73
N LYS A 67 -8.44 2.06 -17.22
CA LYS A 67 -7.62 1.10 -17.96
C LYS A 67 -7.34 -0.16 -17.14
N ARG A 68 -6.94 0.01 -15.87
CA ARG A 68 -6.70 -1.10 -14.93
C ARG A 68 -7.95 -1.94 -14.68
N GLN A 69 -9.11 -1.30 -14.52
CA GLN A 69 -10.37 -2.02 -14.31
C GLN A 69 -10.77 -2.85 -15.53
N LEU A 70 -10.63 -2.29 -16.73
CA LEU A 70 -10.94 -2.99 -17.97
C LEU A 70 -9.99 -4.17 -18.24
N SER A 71 -8.70 -4.04 -17.91
CA SER A 71 -7.73 -5.12 -18.11
C SER A 71 -7.93 -6.32 -17.18
N GLN A 72 -8.75 -6.18 -16.12
CA GLN A 72 -9.11 -7.27 -15.22
C GLN A 72 -10.50 -7.86 -15.50
N ASN A 73 -11.23 -7.31 -16.46
CA ASN A 73 -12.53 -7.82 -16.84
C ASN A 73 -12.37 -8.94 -17.89
N GLU A 74 -12.63 -10.18 -17.50
CA GLU A 74 -12.45 -11.35 -18.37
C GLU A 74 -13.33 -11.32 -19.62
N TYR A 75 -14.53 -10.72 -19.56
CA TYR A 75 -15.35 -10.53 -20.77
C TYR A 75 -14.66 -9.62 -21.80
N ARG A 76 -13.93 -8.61 -21.33
CA ARG A 76 -13.15 -7.70 -22.18
C ARG A 76 -11.86 -8.35 -22.66
N ARG A 77 -11.22 -9.21 -21.85
CA ARG A 77 -9.96 -9.87 -22.21
C ARG A 77 -10.13 -10.99 -23.24
N ILE A 78 -11.22 -11.75 -23.16
CA ILE A 78 -11.42 -12.97 -23.97
C ILE A 78 -12.16 -12.67 -25.28
N TYR A 79 -13.04 -11.67 -25.30
CA TYR A 79 -13.99 -11.46 -26.41
C TYR A 79 -13.87 -10.10 -27.12
N GLN A 80 -12.80 -9.31 -26.88
CA GLN A 80 -12.46 -8.14 -27.69
C GLN A 80 -11.37 -8.48 -28.71
#